data_AF-A0A7S1EL45-F1
#
_entry.id   AF-A0A7S1EL45-F1
#
_cell.length_a   1.000
_cell.length_b   1.000
_cell.length_c   1.000
_cell.angle_alpha   90.00
_cell.angle_beta   90.00
_cell.angle_gamma   90.00
#
_symmetry.space_group_name_H-M   'P 1'
#
loop_
_entity.id
_entity.type
_entity.pdbx_description
1 polymer ?
#
loop_
_entity_poly.entity_id
_entity_poly.type
_entity_poly.pdbx_seq_one_letter_code
_entity_poly.pdbx_strand_id
1 'polypeptide(L)'
;SQPSSSAAGVRETLRRSEAHTTVLNLIATAFPSTATGDASPPFLLSSPTQQASDLRMDVLFHCLRFVEAFCTGSPLNQAACFPHVPLLLACIGNGLSATSAVSSVFLNNQALSLRVKEGWIHKVVD
;
A
#
# COMPACT_ATOMS: atom_id res chain seq x y z
N SER A 1 -30.49 14.15 9.88
CA SER A 1 -29.17 14.57 9.38
C SER A 1 -28.56 13.44 8.57
N GLN A 2 -28.68 13.49 7.24
CA GLN A 2 -28.02 12.54 6.33
C GLN A 2 -26.58 13.02 6.07
N PRO A 3 -25.55 12.19 6.28
CA PRO A 3 -24.31 12.33 5.53
C PRO A 3 -24.36 11.43 4.28
N SER A 4 -23.35 11.57 3.42
CA SER A 4 -22.82 10.51 2.53
C SER A 4 -23.54 10.14 1.22
N SER A 5 -23.85 11.11 0.35
CA SER A 5 -24.03 10.81 -1.09
C SER A 5 -22.73 11.02 -1.90
N SER A 6 -21.99 12.10 -1.62
CA SER A 6 -20.78 12.47 -2.38
C SER A 6 -19.60 11.51 -2.17
N ALA A 7 -19.30 11.11 -0.92
CA ALA A 7 -18.16 10.26 -0.63
C ALA A 7 -18.31 8.83 -1.18
N ALA A 8 -19.55 8.31 -1.22
CA ALA A 8 -19.85 7.01 -1.81
C ALA A 8 -19.69 7.04 -3.34
N GLY A 9 -20.14 8.12 -3.99
CA GLY A 9 -19.95 8.34 -5.43
C GLY A 9 -18.48 8.38 -5.84
N VAL A 10 -17.66 9.18 -5.15
CA VAL A 10 -16.21 9.30 -5.43
C VAL A 10 -15.49 7.96 -5.27
N ARG A 11 -15.82 7.19 -4.22
CA ARG A 11 -15.22 5.86 -3.96
C ARG A 11 -15.55 4.86 -5.08
N GLU A 12 -16.77 4.87 -5.59
CA GLU A 12 -17.16 4.00 -6.72
C GLU A 12 -16.53 4.47 -8.04
N THR A 13 -16.37 5.78 -8.26
CA THR A 13 -15.65 6.32 -9.43
C THR A 13 -14.18 5.90 -9.46
N LEU A 14 -13.48 5.98 -8.31
CA LEU A 14 -12.07 5.59 -8.20
C LEU A 14 -11.85 4.09 -8.40
N ARG A 15 -12.84 3.25 -8.05
CA ARG A 15 -12.79 1.81 -8.30
C ARG A 15 -12.89 1.50 -9.78
N ARG A 16 -13.79 2.19 -10.50
CA ARG A 16 -14.00 2.04 -11.94
C ARG A 16 -12.84 2.59 -12.78
N SER A 17 -12.06 3.51 -12.24
CA SER A 17 -10.94 4.11 -12.96
C SER A 17 -9.62 3.34 -12.85
N GLU A 18 -9.59 2.20 -12.15
CA GLU A 18 -8.37 1.40 -11.89
C GLU A 18 -7.20 2.18 -11.25
N ALA A 19 -7.47 3.36 -10.69
CA ALA A 19 -6.43 4.23 -10.12
C ALA A 19 -5.64 3.53 -9.01
N HIS A 20 -6.29 2.65 -8.24
CA HIS A 20 -5.64 1.84 -7.23
C HIS A 20 -4.59 0.89 -7.81
N THR A 21 -4.84 0.30 -8.99
CA THR A 21 -3.88 -0.55 -9.70
C THR A 21 -2.66 0.25 -10.12
N THR A 22 -2.85 1.46 -10.65
CA THR A 22 -1.74 2.37 -11.01
C THR A 22 -0.88 2.72 -9.79
N VAL A 23 -1.51 3.07 -8.66
CA VAL A 23 -0.80 3.39 -7.41
C VAL A 23 -0.02 2.18 -6.89
N LEU A 24 -0.62 1.00 -6.89
CA LEU A 24 0.03 -0.23 -6.45
C LEU A 24 1.21 -0.63 -7.37
N ASN A 25 1.07 -0.42 -8.68
CA ASN A 25 2.15 -0.62 -9.63
C ASN A 25 3.31 0.36 -9.40
N LEU A 26 3.02 1.62 -9.10
CA LEU A 26 4.05 2.60 -8.72
C LEU A 26 4.83 2.15 -7.49
N ILE A 27 4.13 1.70 -6.43
CA ILE A 27 4.78 1.15 -5.23
C ILE A 27 5.64 -0.07 -5.60
N ALA A 28 5.12 -0.99 -6.41
CA ALA A 28 5.85 -2.18 -6.84
C ALA A 28 7.11 -1.83 -7.65
N THR A 29 7.06 -0.82 -8.52
CA THR A 29 8.24 -0.40 -9.30
C THR A 29 9.35 0.19 -8.44
N ALA A 30 9.03 0.75 -7.27
CA ALA A 30 10.03 1.23 -6.32
C ALA A 30 10.70 0.10 -5.53
N PHE A 31 10.09 -1.08 -5.47
CA PHE A 31 10.58 -2.25 -4.74
C PHE A 31 10.52 -3.51 -5.63
N PRO A 32 11.34 -3.60 -6.69
CA PRO A 32 11.45 -4.83 -7.45
C PRO A 32 11.95 -5.92 -6.51
N SER A 33 11.11 -6.92 -6.24
CA SER A 33 11.35 -8.03 -5.30
C SER A 33 12.81 -8.50 -5.31
N THR A 34 13.62 -8.02 -4.37
CA THR A 34 14.94 -8.59 -4.11
C THR A 34 14.73 -9.83 -3.25
N ALA A 35 14.88 -10.99 -3.90
CA ALA A 35 14.97 -12.30 -3.25
C ALA A 35 16.35 -12.53 -2.60
N THR A 36 17.02 -11.46 -2.16
CA THR A 36 18.39 -11.51 -1.66
C THR A 36 18.49 -10.56 -0.48
N GLY A 37 18.88 -11.10 0.67
CA GLY A 37 18.87 -10.48 2.00
C GLY A 37 19.84 -9.33 2.22
N ASP A 38 19.93 -8.39 1.28
CA ASP A 38 20.54 -7.08 1.53
C ASP A 38 19.42 -6.07 1.79
N ALA A 39 19.35 -5.60 3.04
CA ALA A 39 18.37 -4.65 3.56
C ALA A 39 18.60 -3.22 3.04
N SER A 40 18.70 -3.05 1.73
CA SER A 40 18.79 -1.75 1.08
C SER A 40 17.94 -1.75 -0.17
N PRO A 41 16.90 -0.90 -0.26
CA PRO A 41 16.07 -0.84 -1.45
C PRO A 41 16.95 -0.39 -2.63
N PRO A 42 17.14 -1.23 -3.66
CA PRO A 42 18.12 -1.01 -4.72
C PRO A 42 17.84 0.28 -5.52
N PHE A 43 16.64 0.85 -5.40
CA PHE A 43 16.17 2.00 -6.17
C PHE A 43 16.27 3.36 -5.44
N LEU A 44 16.42 3.38 -4.11
CA LEU A 44 16.64 4.65 -3.37
C LEU A 44 18.06 5.21 -3.59
N LEU A 45 18.98 4.38 -4.06
CA LEU A 45 20.38 4.72 -4.29
C LEU A 45 20.72 5.07 -5.76
N SER A 46 19.82 4.83 -6.72
CA SER A 46 20.11 5.05 -8.16
C SER A 46 19.73 6.43 -8.68
N SER A 47 19.28 7.34 -7.82
CA SER A 47 18.92 8.70 -8.23
C SER A 47 20.18 9.55 -8.38
N PRO A 48 20.39 10.25 -9.52
CA PRO A 48 21.60 11.04 -9.74
C PRO A 48 21.69 12.28 -8.84
N THR A 49 20.60 12.66 -8.17
CA THR A 49 20.53 13.81 -7.26
C THR A 49 19.68 13.50 -6.03
N GLN A 50 20.06 14.08 -4.88
CA GLN A 50 19.32 13.95 -3.63
C GLN A 50 17.88 14.45 -3.74
N GLN A 51 17.66 15.54 -4.48
CA GLN A 51 16.32 16.09 -4.74
C GLN A 51 15.39 15.09 -5.46
N ALA A 52 15.94 14.26 -6.36
CA ALA A 52 15.15 13.23 -7.02
C ALA A 52 14.80 12.07 -6.07
N SER A 53 15.68 11.76 -5.11
CA SER A 53 15.38 10.78 -4.06
C SER A 53 14.29 11.28 -3.11
N ASP A 54 14.35 12.56 -2.70
CA ASP A 54 13.34 13.17 -1.81
C ASP A 54 11.96 13.16 -2.48
N LEU A 55 11.87 13.59 -3.74
CA LEU A 55 10.61 13.58 -4.50
C LEU A 55 10.04 12.16 -4.63
N ARG A 56 10.88 11.14 -4.82
CA ARG A 56 10.42 9.74 -4.90
C ARG A 56 9.85 9.26 -3.57
N MET A 57 10.49 9.60 -2.45
CA MET A 57 10.00 9.26 -1.12
C MET A 57 8.66 9.94 -0.83
N ASP A 58 8.51 11.21 -1.22
CA ASP A 58 7.23 11.92 -1.13
C ASP A 58 6.14 11.25 -1.95
N VAL A 59 6.43 10.86 -3.20
CA VAL A 59 5.47 10.14 -4.04
C VAL A 59 5.06 8.82 -3.38
N LEU A 60 6.01 8.03 -2.88
CA LEU A 60 5.72 6.77 -2.20
C LEU A 60 4.86 6.97 -0.94
N PHE A 61 5.16 8.00 -0.15
CA PHE A 61 4.36 8.36 1.01
C PHE A 61 2.90 8.66 0.62
N HIS A 62 2.69 9.45 -0.43
CA HIS A 62 1.34 9.76 -0.91
C HIS A 62 0.62 8.54 -1.51
N CYS A 63 1.35 7.65 -2.18
CA CYS A 63 0.80 6.37 -2.65
C CYS A 63 0.29 5.50 -1.47
N LEU A 64 1.06 5.40 -0.39
CA LEU A 64 0.66 4.65 0.81
C LEU A 64 -0.54 5.30 1.50
N ARG A 65 -0.58 6.64 1.56
CA ARG A 65 -1.74 7.38 2.08
C ARG A 65 -2.99 7.20 1.23
N PHE A 66 -2.84 7.14 -0.10
CA PHE A 66 -3.92 6.80 -1.00
C PHE A 66 -4.49 5.41 -0.69
N VAL A 67 -3.65 4.39 -0.54
CA VAL A 67 -4.09 3.02 -0.24
C VAL A 67 -4.89 2.97 1.07
N GLU A 68 -4.42 3.67 2.11
CA GLU A 68 -5.15 3.77 3.37
C GLU A 68 -6.56 4.37 3.17
N ALA A 69 -6.63 5.54 2.54
CA ALA A 69 -7.90 6.22 2.31
C ALA A 69 -8.84 5.41 1.41
N PHE A 70 -8.29 4.71 0.41
CA PHE A 70 -9.03 3.88 -0.53
C PHE A 70 -9.67 2.67 0.16
N CYS A 71 -8.96 2.02 1.09
CA CYS A 71 -9.46 0.85 1.81
C CYS A 71 -10.41 1.22 2.97
N THR A 72 -10.20 2.37 3.61
CA THR A 72 -10.91 2.74 4.84
C THR A 72 -12.42 2.82 4.64
N GLY A 73 -13.16 1.91 5.29
CA GLY A 73 -14.62 1.85 5.24
C GLY A 73 -15.18 1.32 3.91
N SER A 74 -14.41 0.54 3.14
CA SER A 74 -14.88 -0.11 1.92
C SER A 74 -14.38 -1.56 1.84
N PRO A 75 -15.21 -2.55 2.21
CA PRO A 75 -14.84 -3.97 2.14
C PRO A 75 -14.45 -4.45 0.73
N LEU A 76 -15.03 -3.84 -0.31
CA LEU A 76 -14.70 -4.14 -1.71
C LEU A 76 -13.29 -3.66 -2.06
N ASN A 77 -12.92 -2.44 -1.64
CA ASN A 77 -11.59 -1.89 -1.90
C ASN A 77 -10.53 -2.63 -1.08
N GLN A 78 -10.86 -2.99 0.16
CA GLN A 78 -10.03 -3.87 0.99
C GLN A 78 -9.75 -5.20 0.29
N ALA A 79 -10.78 -5.84 -0.29
CA ALA A 79 -10.61 -7.08 -1.04
C ALA A 79 -9.75 -6.91 -2.29
N ALA A 80 -9.85 -5.77 -2.99
CA ALA A 80 -9.01 -5.45 -4.14
C ALA A 80 -7.53 -5.21 -3.75
N CYS A 81 -7.27 -4.59 -2.60
CA CYS A 81 -5.90 -4.35 -2.11
C CYS A 81 -5.29 -5.55 -1.37
N PHE A 82 -6.10 -6.50 -0.89
CA PHE A 82 -5.63 -7.66 -0.13
C PHE A 82 -4.50 -8.47 -0.81
N PRO A 83 -4.55 -8.77 -2.13
CA PRO A 83 -3.45 -9.46 -2.82
C PRO A 83 -2.11 -8.74 -2.75
N HIS A 84 -2.12 -7.42 -2.49
CA HIS A 84 -0.93 -6.57 -2.44
C HIS A 84 -0.39 -6.36 -1.02
N VAL A 85 -0.99 -6.98 0.01
CA VAL A 85 -0.48 -6.91 1.39
C VAL A 85 1.01 -7.29 1.49
N PRO A 86 1.53 -8.34 0.82
CA PRO A 86 2.97 -8.65 0.86
C PRO A 86 3.88 -7.51 0.37
N LEU A 87 3.42 -6.74 -0.62
CA LEU A 87 4.15 -5.55 -1.11
C LEU A 87 4.17 -4.46 -0.05
N LEU A 88 3.02 -4.18 0.57
CA LEU A 88 2.91 -3.17 1.63
C LEU A 88 3.75 -3.56 2.87
N LEU A 89 3.81 -4.85 3.20
CA LEU A 89 4.68 -5.36 4.26
C LEU A 89 6.16 -5.21 3.90
N ALA A 90 6.55 -5.45 2.64
CA ALA A 90 7.90 -5.19 2.18
C ALA A 90 8.27 -3.70 2.29
N CYS A 91 7.33 -2.78 2.06
CA CYS A 91 7.55 -1.35 2.31
C CYS A 91 7.90 -1.08 3.80
N ILE A 92 7.22 -1.73 4.75
CA ILE A 92 7.53 -1.62 6.18
C ILE A 92 8.95 -2.10 6.46
N GLY A 93 9.32 -3.30 5.96
CA GLY A 93 10.67 -3.86 6.12
C GLY A 93 11.78 -3.00 5.49
N ASN A 94 11.43 -2.11 4.55
CA ASN A 94 12.36 -1.15 3.95
C ASN A 94 12.30 0.25 4.60
N GLY A 95 11.67 0.38 5.77
CA GLY A 95 11.61 1.62 6.54
C GLY A 95 10.54 2.64 6.08
N LEU A 96 9.61 2.26 5.19
CA LEU A 96 8.48 3.12 4.83
C LEU A 96 7.33 3.00 5.82
N SER A 97 6.65 4.12 6.06
CA SER A 97 5.43 4.18 6.88
C SER A 97 4.20 3.60 6.16
N ALA A 98 4.17 2.28 5.96
CA ALA A 98 3.07 1.56 5.31
C ALA A 98 2.09 0.89 6.29
N THR A 99 2.34 0.95 7.61
CA THR A 99 1.52 0.27 8.63
C THR A 99 0.05 0.62 8.56
N SER A 100 -0.32 1.91 8.47
CA SER A 100 -1.74 2.28 8.40
C SER A 100 -2.39 1.83 7.09
N ALA A 101 -1.65 1.79 5.99
CA ALA A 101 -2.15 1.25 4.73
C ALA A 101 -2.48 -0.25 4.89
N VAL A 102 -1.58 -1.03 5.49
CA VAL A 102 -1.84 -2.45 5.82
C VAL A 102 -3.05 -2.58 6.76
N SER A 103 -3.09 -1.83 7.85
CA SER A 103 -4.19 -1.87 8.81
C SER A 103 -5.54 -1.56 8.15
N SER A 104 -5.58 -0.60 7.22
CA SER A 104 -6.81 -0.22 6.51
C SER A 104 -7.38 -1.34 5.63
N VAL A 105 -6.53 -2.22 5.07
CA VAL A 105 -6.94 -3.40 4.29
C VAL A 105 -7.73 -4.38 5.16
N PHE A 106 -7.36 -4.50 6.43
CA PHE A 106 -7.99 -5.42 7.37
C PHE A 106 -9.06 -4.77 8.26
N LEU A 107 -9.18 -3.43 8.22
CA LEU A 107 -10.00 -2.67 9.15
C LEU A 107 -11.45 -3.17 9.16
N ASN A 108 -11.87 -3.73 10.29
CA ASN A 108 -13.20 -4.33 10.50
C ASN A 108 -13.58 -5.40 9.47
N ASN A 109 -12.60 -6.09 8.88
CA ASN A 109 -12.82 -7.12 7.86
C ASN A 109 -12.23 -8.47 8.29
N GLN A 110 -12.95 -9.13 9.19
CA GLN A 110 -12.55 -10.42 9.76
C GLN A 110 -12.33 -11.51 8.70
N ALA A 111 -13.11 -11.49 7.61
CA ALA A 111 -12.96 -12.44 6.52
C ALA A 111 -11.59 -12.35 5.84
N LEU A 112 -11.04 -11.14 5.70
CA LEU A 112 -9.67 -10.97 5.18
C LEU A 112 -8.62 -11.33 6.23
N SER A 113 -8.85 -10.99 7.50
CA SER A 113 -7.92 -11.35 8.59
C SER A 113 -7.71 -12.86 8.70
N LEU A 114 -8.77 -13.66 8.51
CA LEU A 114 -8.68 -15.13 8.53
C LEU A 114 -7.92 -15.72 7.32
N ARG A 115 -7.65 -14.92 6.29
CA ARG A 115 -6.93 -15.34 5.07
C ARG A 115 -5.45 -14.99 5.13
N VAL A 116 -4.98 -14.34 6.21
CA VAL A 116 -3.56 -14.00 6.39
C VAL A 116 -2.76 -15.30 6.53
N LYS A 117 -1.72 -15.43 5.71
CA LYS A 117 -0.80 -16.57 5.77
C LYS A 117 0.29 -16.28 6.80
N GLU A 118 0.69 -17.29 7.56
CA GLU A 118 1.74 -17.19 8.60
C GLU A 118 3.05 -16.59 8.06
N GLY A 119 3.44 -16.96 6.84
CA GLY A 119 4.63 -16.42 6.16
C GLY A 119 4.59 -14.92 5.82
N TRP A 120 3.45 -14.23 6.00
CA TRP A 120 3.39 -12.77 5.84
C TRP A 120 3.81 -12.04 7.11
N ILE A 121 3.60 -12.65 8.28
CA ILE A 121 3.84 -12.03 9.59
C ILE A 121 5.35 -11.91 9.86
N HIS A 122 6.14 -12.89 9.44
CA HIS A 122 7.59 -12.88 9.62
C HIS A 122 8.28 -11.69 8.95
N LYS A 123 7.72 -11.13 7.86
CA LYS A 123 8.29 -9.95 7.17
C LYS A 123 8.13 -8.63 7.94
N VAL A 124 7.45 -8.63 9.08
CA VAL A 124 7.18 -7.44 9.90
C VAL A 124 8.07 -7.39 11.16
N VAL A 125 8.64 -8.54 11.56
CA VAL A 125 9.26 -8.73 12.88
C VAL A 125 10.79 -8.79 12.83
N ASP A 126 11.38 -8.90 11.63
CA ASP A 126 12.83 -8.83 11.39
C ASP A 126 13.24 -7.45 10.86
#